data_AF-A0A9Q3PCF0-F1
#
_entry.id   AF-A0A9Q3PCF0-F1
#
_cell.length_a   1.000
_cell.length_b   1.000
_cell.length_c   1.000
_cell.angle_alpha   90.00
_cell.angle_beta   90.00
_cell.angle_gamma   90.00
#
_symmetry.space_group_name_H-M   'P 1'
#
loop_
_entity.id
_entity.type
_entity.pdbx_description
1 polymer ?
#
loop_
_entity_poly.entity_id
_entity_poly.type
_entity_poly.pdbx_seq_one_letter_code
_entity_poly.pdbx_strand_id
1 'polypeptide(L)'
;MSRIGDWGERAYIHVYRRGLASRLLDQLASHPGNFDSLQELMDITLELDTRYHERQKEKGSHQEKKPPISGSNSSKPPQSSPSK
;
A
#
# COMPACT_ATOMS: atom_id res chain seq x y z
N MET A 1 4.91 -45.12 -10.21
CA MET A 1 4.53 -43.96 -11.05
C MET A 1 5.00 -42.69 -10.34
N SER A 2 6.26 -42.29 -10.50
CA SER A 2 6.77 -41.04 -9.95
C SER A 2 6.33 -39.90 -10.88
N ARG A 3 5.22 -39.24 -10.53
CA ARG A 3 4.65 -38.16 -11.33
C ARG A 3 5.40 -36.87 -11.05
N ILE A 4 5.83 -36.21 -12.12
CA ILE A 4 6.36 -34.85 -12.17
C ILE A 4 7.71 -34.70 -11.44
N GLY A 5 8.73 -34.25 -12.18
CA GLY A 5 10.05 -33.97 -11.61
C GLY A 5 9.91 -32.93 -10.50
N ASP A 6 10.44 -33.24 -9.33
CA ASP A 6 10.41 -32.33 -8.20
C ASP A 6 11.36 -31.16 -8.51
N TRP A 7 10.80 -30.01 -8.89
CA TRP A 7 11.57 -28.79 -9.22
C TRP A 7 12.30 -28.23 -7.99
N GLY A 8 11.95 -28.72 -6.79
CA GLY A 8 12.48 -28.23 -5.53
C GLY A 8 11.90 -26.89 -5.13
N GLU A 9 11.89 -26.64 -3.82
CA GLU A 9 11.27 -25.46 -3.21
C GLU A 9 11.82 -24.13 -3.73
N ARG A 10 13.13 -24.09 -4.03
CA ARG A 10 13.80 -22.92 -4.61
C ARG A 10 13.23 -22.51 -5.98
N ALA A 11 12.86 -23.48 -6.82
CA ALA A 11 12.28 -23.18 -8.12
C ALA A 11 10.88 -22.60 -7.98
N TYR A 12 10.06 -23.16 -7.08
CA TYR A 12 8.74 -22.62 -6.79
C TYR A 12 8.80 -21.20 -6.21
N ILE A 13 9.72 -20.97 -5.27
CA ILE A 13 10.00 -19.63 -4.73
C ILE A 13 10.35 -18.66 -5.85
N HIS A 14 11.22 -19.07 -6.77
CA HIS A 14 11.64 -18.21 -7.88
C HIS A 14 10.47 -17.84 -8.81
N VAL A 15 9.66 -18.82 -9.22
CA VAL A 15 8.49 -18.61 -10.08
C VAL A 15 7.46 -17.73 -9.37
N TYR A 16 7.22 -17.99 -8.07
CA TYR A 16 6.29 -17.22 -7.27
C TYR A 16 6.72 -15.74 -7.19
N ARG A 17 7.99 -15.47 -6.86
CA ARG A 17 8.53 -14.10 -6.83
C ARG A 17 8.35 -13.38 -8.17
N ARG A 18 8.55 -14.08 -9.29
CA ARG A 18 8.36 -13.48 -10.63
C ARG A 18 6.91 -13.04 -10.89
N GLY A 19 5.93 -13.69 -10.26
CA GLY A 19 4.51 -13.33 -10.38
C GLY A 19 4.05 -12.22 -9.43
N LEU A 20 4.88 -11.77 -8.49
CA LEU A 20 4.49 -10.77 -7.50
C LEU A 20 4.50 -9.35 -8.08
N ALA A 21 3.63 -8.51 -7.52
CA ALA A 21 3.65 -7.07 -7.81
C ALA A 21 4.98 -6.45 -7.38
N SER A 22 5.47 -5.47 -8.15
CA SER A 22 6.74 -4.78 -7.88
C SER A 22 6.82 -4.20 -6.46
N ARG A 23 5.70 -3.71 -5.93
CA ARG A 23 5.60 -3.19 -4.55
C ARG A 23 5.93 -4.25 -3.50
N LEU A 24 5.44 -5.49 -3.69
CA LEU A 24 5.69 -6.59 -2.76
C LEU A 24 7.13 -7.06 -2.89
N LEU A 25 7.67 -7.07 -4.10
CA LEU A 25 9.08 -7.37 -4.34
C LEU A 25 10.03 -6.39 -3.62
N ASP A 26 9.71 -5.10 -3.65
CA ASP A 26 10.48 -4.06 -2.96
C ASP A 26 10.42 -4.24 -1.43
N GLN A 27 9.22 -4.49 -0.89
CA GLN A 27 9.05 -4.77 0.53
C GLN A 27 9.76 -6.06 0.97
N LEU A 28 9.68 -7.12 0.16
CA LEU A 28 10.42 -8.37 0.40
C LEU A 28 11.94 -8.17 0.34
N ALA A 29 12.44 -7.31 -0.56
CA ALA A 29 13.86 -6.99 -0.63
C ALA A 29 14.35 -6.24 0.62
N SER A 30 13.49 -5.44 1.24
CA SER A 30 13.75 -4.76 2.51
C SER A 30 13.55 -5.63 3.76
N HIS A 31 12.95 -6.82 3.61
CA HIS A 31 12.65 -7.69 4.74
C HIS A 31 13.92 -8.45 5.19
N PRO A 32 14.35 -8.34 6.46
CA PRO A 32 15.50 -9.06 6.97
C PRO A 32 15.11 -10.52 7.22
N GLY A 33 15.07 -11.34 6.16
CA GLY A 33 14.80 -12.77 6.24
C GLY A 33 15.11 -13.47 4.94
N ASN A 34 15.71 -14.66 5.04
CA ASN A 34 15.79 -15.58 3.90
C ASN A 34 14.52 -16.43 3.91
N PHE A 35 13.86 -16.52 2.76
CA PHE A 35 12.70 -17.39 2.60
C PHE A 35 13.19 -18.76 2.16
N ASP A 36 13.35 -19.67 3.12
CA ASP A 36 13.79 -21.04 2.84
C ASP A 36 12.62 -21.94 2.43
N SER A 37 11.39 -21.54 2.76
CA SER A 37 10.17 -22.21 2.32
C SER A 37 9.28 -21.33 1.43
N LEU A 38 8.61 -21.97 0.47
CA LEU A 38 7.58 -21.31 -0.33
C LEU A 38 6.42 -20.84 0.55
N GLN A 39 6.04 -21.64 1.55
CA GLN A 39 4.92 -21.33 2.44
C GLN A 39 5.21 -20.03 3.21
N GLU A 40 6.42 -19.91 3.76
CA GLU A 40 6.85 -18.71 4.49
C GLU A 40 6.81 -17.45 3.60
N LEU A 41 7.27 -17.56 2.35
CA LEU A 41 7.20 -16.48 1.38
C LEU A 41 5.74 -16.07 1.12
N MET A 42 4.84 -17.04 0.93
CA MET A 42 3.42 -16.78 0.70
C MET A 42 2.78 -16.07 1.89
N ASP A 43 3.02 -16.54 3.11
CA ASP A 43 2.44 -15.96 4.33
C ASP A 43 2.90 -14.51 4.53
N ILE A 44 4.19 -14.24 4.33
CA ILE A 44 4.74 -12.87 4.46
C ILE A 44 4.19 -11.95 3.37
N THR A 45 4.07 -12.43 2.12
CA THR A 45 3.48 -11.63 1.05
C THR A 45 2.02 -11.29 1.31
N LEU A 46 1.25 -12.22 1.90
CA LEU A 46 -0.13 -11.99 2.27
C LEU A 46 -0.24 -10.97 3.40
N GLU A 47 0.63 -11.04 4.41
CA GLU A 47 0.65 -10.06 5.49
C GLU A 47 0.97 -8.65 4.95
N LEU A 48 2.00 -8.53 4.10
CA LEU A 48 2.39 -7.26 3.49
C LEU A 48 1.26 -6.66 2.64
N ASP A 49 0.60 -7.48 1.83
CA ASP A 49 -0.50 -7.03 0.99
C ASP A 49 -1.73 -6.65 1.83
N THR A 50 -2.02 -7.37 2.90
CA THR A 50 -3.10 -7.04 3.84
C THR A 50 -2.84 -5.70 4.51
N ARG A 51 -1.67 -5.51 5.13
CA ARG A 51 -1.29 -4.24 5.77
C ARG A 51 -1.29 -3.07 4.79
N TYR A 52 -0.91 -3.32 3.53
CA TYR A 52 -0.97 -2.30 2.49
C TYR A 52 -2.42 -1.87 2.23
N HIS A 53 -3.34 -2.82 2.02
CA HIS A 53 -4.75 -2.51 1.79
C HIS A 53 -5.40 -1.83 3.00
N GLU A 54 -5.06 -2.22 4.23
CA GLU A 54 -5.51 -1.53 5.44
C GLU A 54 -5.05 -0.06 5.46
N ARG A 55 -3.76 0.18 5.19
CA ARG A 55 -3.21 1.55 5.10
C ARG A 55 -3.85 2.37 3.96
N GLN A 56 -4.15 1.74 2.83
CA GLN A 56 -4.85 2.42 1.73
C GLN A 56 -6.30 2.73 2.08
N LYS A 57 -6.99 1.85 2.82
CA LYS A 57 -8.35 2.09 3.30
C LYS A 57 -8.40 3.24 4.30
N GLU A 58 -7.41 3.37 5.18
CA GLU A 58 -7.28 4.53 6.07
C GLU A 58 -7.01 5.82 5.29
N LYS A 59 -6.16 5.77 4.26
CA LYS A 59 -5.85 6.94 3.41
C LYS A 59 -7.01 7.33 2.48
N GLY A 60 -7.77 6.37 1.97
CA GLY A 60 -8.96 6.59 1.14
C GLY A 60 -10.14 7.15 1.93
N SER A 61 -10.19 6.91 3.25
CA SER A 61 -11.13 7.57 4.16
C SER A 61 -10.71 9.01 4.52
N HIS A 62 -9.46 9.39 4.25
CA HIS A 62 -8.87 10.69 4.60
C HIS A 62 -8.53 11.59 3.41
N GLN A 63 -9.00 11.28 2.20
CA GLN A 63 -9.33 12.29 1.19
C GLN A 63 -10.82 12.60 1.36
N GLU A 64 -11.31 13.66 1.99
CA GLU A 64 -10.85 15.04 2.14
C GLU A 64 -11.19 15.53 3.56
N LYS A 65 -10.19 15.74 4.40
CA LYS A 65 -10.25 16.87 5.34
C LYS A 65 -8.92 17.57 5.28
N LYS A 66 -8.77 18.44 4.28
CA LYS A 66 -7.91 19.63 4.46
C LYS A 66 -8.26 20.18 5.84
N PRO A 67 -7.30 20.47 6.72
CA PRO A 67 -7.63 21.23 7.92
C PRO A 67 -8.32 22.52 7.43
N PRO A 68 -9.51 22.89 7.94
CA PRO A 68 -10.02 24.21 7.64
C PRO A 68 -8.92 25.16 8.11
N ILE A 69 -8.38 25.94 7.19
CA ILE A 69 -7.51 27.06 7.51
C ILE A 69 -8.41 28.04 8.27
N SER A 70 -8.57 27.79 9.57
CA SER A 70 -9.21 28.69 10.51
C SER A 70 -8.25 29.84 10.70
N GLY A 71 -8.44 30.91 9.94
CA GLY A 71 -7.54 32.05 9.99
C GLY A 71 -7.65 32.97 8.79
N SER A 72 -8.78 33.64 8.65
CA SER A 72 -8.85 35.05 8.25
C SER A 72 -10.29 35.52 8.32
N ASN A 73 -10.61 36.22 9.42
CA ASN A 73 -11.73 37.16 9.48
C ASN A 73 -11.59 38.15 8.32
N SER A 74 -12.21 37.87 7.17
CA SER A 74 -12.59 38.93 6.23
C SER A 74 -14.01 39.32 6.58
N SER A 75 -14.12 40.19 7.57
CA SER A 75 -15.33 40.93 7.88
C SER A 75 -15.73 41.68 6.61
N LYS A 76 -16.71 41.15 5.86
CA LYS A 76 -17.47 41.93 4.88
C LYS A 76 -18.04 43.16 5.60
N PRO A 77 -17.73 44.40 5.21
CA PRO A 77 -18.65 45.48 5.42
C PRO A 77 -19.78 45.37 4.37
N PRO A 78 -21.02 45.73 4.71
CA PRO A 78 -22.15 45.68 3.81
C PRO A 78 -22.02 46.71 2.69
N GLN A 79 -22.58 46.39 1.52
CA GLN A 79 -22.79 47.34 0.43
C GLN A 79 -23.63 48.54 0.91
N SER A 80 -23.14 49.73 0.61
CA SER A 80 -24.01 50.87 0.29
C SER A 80 -23.28 51.83 -0.66
N SER A 81 -23.73 51.86 -1.92
CA SER A 81 -23.65 53.07 -2.76
C SER A 81 -24.71 54.04 -2.22
N PRO A 82 -24.51 55.39 -2.20
CA PRO A 82 -24.61 56.17 -3.45
C PRO A 82 -23.81 57.50 -3.51
N SER A 83 -23.87 58.11 -4.70
CA SER A 83 -23.78 59.54 -5.04
C SER A 83 -22.40 60.22 -5.15
N LYS A 84 -22.05 60.60 -6.39
CA LYS A 84 -22.01 62.02 -6.80
C LYS A 84 -22.24 62.17 -8.30
#